data_AF-A0A957EA18-F1
#
_entry.id   AF-A0A957EA18-F1
#
_cell.length_a   1.000
_cell.length_b   1.000
_cell.length_c   1.000
_cell.angle_alpha   90.00
_cell.angle_beta   90.00
_cell.angle_gamma   90.00
#
_symmetry.space_group_name_H-M   'P 1'
#
loop_
_entity.id
_entity.type
_entity.pdbx_description
1 polymer ?
#
loop_
_entity_poly.entity_id
_entity_poly.type
_entity_poly.pdbx_seq_one_letter_code
_entity_poly.pdbx_strand_id
1 'polypeptide(L)'
;WRMDVDGANQTHMVQEEANCWFPHVSPNGRLVTYIAYAKGDVEPGDHPPNKNVELRLIPAEGGASKTIVKLFGGQGTMNVNSWSPDNRTIAFVSYRLKS
;
A
#
# COMPACT_ATOMS: atom_id res chain seq x y z
N TRP A 1 5.52 -1.38 9.01
CA TRP A 1 6.10 -0.92 10.30
C TRP A 1 6.12 0.59 10.32
N ARG A 2 6.07 1.20 11.51
CA ARG A 2 6.49 2.59 11.75
C ARG A 2 7.57 2.61 12.82
N MET A 3 8.36 3.67 12.85
CA MET A 3 9.42 3.90 13.83
C MET A 3 9.69 5.39 13.95
N ASP A 4 10.37 5.78 15.02
CA ASP A 4 10.88 7.14 15.17
C ASP A 4 11.96 7.42 14.12
N VAL A 5 12.29 8.70 13.93
CA VAL A 5 13.25 9.14 12.90
C VAL A 5 14.66 8.60 13.12
N ASP A 6 14.99 8.20 14.34
CA ASP A 6 16.25 7.56 14.72
C ASP A 6 16.20 6.02 14.60
N GLY A 7 15.07 5.46 14.15
CA GLY A 7 14.83 4.03 14.01
C GLY A 7 14.38 3.32 15.30
N ALA A 8 14.22 4.04 16.41
CA ALA A 8 13.69 3.49 17.65
C ALA A 8 12.17 3.24 17.58
N ASN A 9 11.64 2.54 18.58
CA ASN A 9 10.20 2.34 18.78
C ASN A 9 9.46 1.72 17.58
N GLN A 10 10.07 0.70 16.98
CA GLN A 10 9.48 -0.04 15.86
C GLN A 10 8.13 -0.67 16.25
N THR A 11 7.09 -0.32 15.50
CA THR A 11 5.73 -0.81 15.72
C THR A 11 5.19 -1.47 14.45
N HIS A 12 4.65 -2.68 14.60
CA HIS A 12 4.00 -3.38 13.50
C HIS A 12 2.58 -2.83 13.28
N MET A 13 2.34 -2.24 12.11
CA MET A 13 1.13 -1.43 11.87
C MET A 13 -0.10 -2.26 11.49
N VAL A 14 0.12 -3.33 10.74
CA VAL A 14 -0.92 -4.21 10.22
C VAL A 14 -0.41 -5.64 10.29
N GLN A 15 -1.25 -6.56 10.74
CA GLN A 15 -0.96 -7.99 10.73
C GLN A 15 -1.94 -8.65 9.75
N GLU A 16 -1.44 -9.04 8.59
CA GLU A 16 -2.27 -9.63 7.54
C GLU A 16 -1.48 -10.65 6.72
N GLU A 17 -2.21 -11.60 6.15
CA GLU A 17 -1.68 -12.63 5.27
C GLU A 17 -1.54 -12.08 3.84
N ALA A 18 -0.64 -11.12 3.66
CA ALA A 18 -0.36 -10.47 2.38
C ALA A 18 1.06 -9.87 2.36
N ASN A 19 1.66 -9.78 1.17
CA ASN A 19 2.91 -9.05 0.98
C ASN A 19 2.59 -7.60 0.64
N CYS A 20 2.98 -6.67 1.52
CA CYS A 20 2.54 -5.28 1.49
C CYS A 20 3.69 -4.34 1.10
N TRP A 21 3.42 -3.45 0.15
CA TRP A 21 4.42 -2.57 -0.46
C TRP A 21 3.92 -1.14 -0.65
N PHE A 22 4.87 -0.22 -0.83
CA PHE A 22 4.62 1.19 -1.15
C PHE A 22 3.66 1.91 -0.17
N PRO A 23 3.94 1.91 1.15
CA PRO A 23 3.13 2.66 2.09
C PRO A 23 3.29 4.17 1.88
N HIS A 24 2.17 4.88 1.72
CA HIS A 24 2.13 6.33 1.58
C HIS A 24 1.20 6.95 2.61
N VAL A 25 1.76 7.84 3.44
CA VAL A 25 1.02 8.57 4.47
C VAL A 25 0.27 9.73 3.84
N SER A 26 -0.98 9.97 4.25
CA SER A 26 -1.76 11.14 3.85
C SER A 26 -1.13 12.44 4.37
N PRO A 27 -1.33 13.59 3.70
CA PRO A 27 -0.74 14.87 4.11
C PRO A 27 -1.00 15.28 5.57
N ASN A 28 -2.17 14.92 6.12
CA ASN A 28 -2.53 15.18 7.52
C ASN A 28 -2.01 14.11 8.51
N GLY A 29 -1.27 13.11 8.04
CA GLY A 29 -0.67 12.07 8.87
C GLY A 29 -1.64 11.03 9.42
N ARG A 30 -2.94 11.04 9.04
CA ARG A 30 -3.96 10.20 9.69
C ARG A 30 -4.18 8.85 9.03
N LEU A 31 -3.86 8.72 7.75
CA LEU A 31 -4.14 7.53 6.96
C LEU A 31 -2.87 7.07 6.23
N VAL A 32 -2.76 5.77 6.02
CA VAL A 32 -1.73 5.16 5.19
C VAL A 32 -2.41 4.31 4.13
N THR A 33 -2.06 4.55 2.86
CA THR A 33 -2.45 3.68 1.75
C THR A 33 -1.26 2.82 1.35
N TYR A 34 -1.51 1.62 0.83
CA TYR A 34 -0.46 0.71 0.38
C TYR A 34 -0.99 -0.31 -0.63
N ILE A 35 -0.08 -0.99 -1.31
CA ILE A 35 -0.37 -2.11 -2.22
C ILE A 35 -0.28 -3.41 -1.41
N ALA A 36 -1.27 -4.29 -1.56
CA ALA A 36 -1.25 -5.64 -1.01
C ALA A 36 -1.29 -6.68 -2.14
N TYR A 37 -0.29 -7.55 -2.17
CA TYR A 37 -0.26 -8.78 -2.97
C TYR A 37 -0.83 -9.91 -2.11
N ALA A 38 -1.76 -10.68 -2.68
CA ALA A 38 -2.40 -11.78 -1.96
C ALA A 38 -1.39 -12.84 -1.52
N LYS A 39 -1.69 -13.55 -0.42
CA LYS A 39 -0.88 -14.67 0.07
C LYS A 39 -0.56 -15.65 -1.06
N GLY A 40 0.72 -15.93 -1.26
CA GLY A 40 1.21 -16.88 -2.26
C GLY A 40 1.24 -16.36 -3.70
N ASP A 41 0.84 -15.11 -3.97
CA ASP A 41 0.94 -14.53 -5.32
C ASP A 41 2.39 -14.12 -5.66
N VAL A 42 3.18 -13.76 -4.65
CA VAL A 42 4.58 -13.34 -4.76
C VAL A 42 5.38 -13.84 -3.56
N GLU A 43 6.68 -14.04 -3.73
CA GLU A 43 7.59 -14.36 -2.64
C GLU A 43 7.75 -13.18 -1.67
N PRO A 44 8.09 -13.42 -0.38
CA PRO A 44 8.45 -12.35 0.53
C PRO A 44 9.65 -11.56 -0.01
N GLY A 45 9.53 -10.23 -0.06
CA GLY A 45 10.58 -9.37 -0.64
C GLY A 45 10.34 -8.98 -2.10
N ASP A 46 9.42 -9.65 -2.80
CA ASP A 46 9.10 -9.33 -4.20
C ASP A 46 7.88 -8.42 -4.34
N HIS A 47 7.93 -7.56 -5.37
CA HIS A 47 6.86 -6.64 -5.74
C HIS A 47 6.76 -6.43 -7.27
N PRO A 48 6.51 -7.47 -8.09
CA PRO A 48 6.50 -7.37 -9.55
C PRO A 48 5.32 -6.55 -10.12
N PRO A 49 5.41 -6.07 -11.36
CA PRO A 49 4.24 -5.59 -12.12
C PRO A 49 3.35 -6.77 -12.56
N ASN A 50 2.22 -6.46 -13.22
CA ASN A 50 1.33 -7.42 -13.88
C ASN A 50 0.65 -8.45 -12.96
N LYS A 51 0.26 -8.02 -11.75
CA LYS A 51 -0.44 -8.82 -10.75
C LYS A 51 -1.84 -8.30 -10.47
N ASN A 52 -2.71 -9.16 -9.94
CA ASN A 52 -3.98 -8.73 -9.36
C ASN A 52 -3.72 -8.31 -7.91
N VAL A 53 -3.72 -7.00 -7.66
CA VAL A 53 -3.37 -6.42 -6.37
C VAL A 53 -4.56 -5.66 -5.78
N GLU A 54 -4.46 -5.37 -4.49
CA GLU A 54 -5.39 -4.51 -3.80
C GLU A 54 -4.68 -3.22 -3.36
N LEU A 55 -5.35 -2.08 -3.51
CA LEU A 55 -5.00 -0.90 -2.72
C LEU A 55 -5.80 -0.95 -1.42
N ARG A 56 -5.11 -0.80 -0.30
CA ARG A 56 -5.68 -0.84 1.04
C ARG A 56 -5.36 0.44 1.79
N LEU A 57 -6.24 0.77 2.73
CA LEU A 57 -6.15 1.93 3.60
C LEU A 57 -6.17 1.48 5.06
N ILE A 58 -5.36 2.11 5.90
CA ILE A 58 -5.28 1.86 7.35
C ILE A 58 -5.09 3.18 8.10
N PRO A 59 -5.58 3.32 9.35
CA PRO A 59 -5.17 4.43 10.22
C PRO A 59 -3.65 4.47 10.40
N ALA A 60 -3.06 5.67 10.49
CA ALA A 60 -1.63 5.82 10.74
C ALA A 60 -1.19 5.38 12.15
N GLU A 61 -2.13 5.08 13.05
CA GLU A 61 -1.91 4.41 14.34
C GLU A 61 -1.90 2.88 14.24
N GLY A 62 -2.21 2.33 13.06
CA GLY A 62 -2.34 0.90 12.85
C GLY A 62 -3.75 0.39 13.11
N GLY A 63 -3.94 -0.92 12.97
CA GLY A 63 -5.22 -1.61 13.15
C GLY A 63 -5.74 -2.26 11.87
N ALA A 64 -7.05 -2.26 11.69
CA ALA A 64 -7.69 -2.95 10.59
C ALA A 64 -7.49 -2.21 9.25
N SER A 65 -7.03 -2.95 8.24
CA SER A 65 -6.94 -2.47 6.87
C SER A 65 -8.28 -2.62 6.15
N LYS A 66 -8.53 -1.73 5.18
CA LYS A 66 -9.71 -1.75 4.31
C LYS A 66 -9.27 -1.69 2.85
N THR A 67 -9.71 -2.64 2.04
CA THR A 67 -9.56 -2.57 0.57
C THR A 67 -10.39 -1.42 0.01
N ILE A 68 -9.76 -0.55 -0.76
CA ILE A 68 -10.40 0.58 -1.44
C ILE A 68 -10.54 0.37 -2.94
N VAL A 69 -9.67 -0.44 -3.55
CA VAL A 69 -9.81 -0.89 -4.95
C VAL A 69 -9.06 -2.20 -5.18
N LYS A 70 -9.60 -3.06 -6.04
CA LYS A 70 -8.90 -4.23 -6.60
C LYS A 70 -8.60 -3.95 -8.07
N LEU A 71 -7.38 -4.19 -8.51
CA LEU A 71 -6.93 -3.80 -9.85
C LEU A 71 -5.82 -4.72 -10.38
N PHE A 72 -5.63 -4.67 -11.70
CA PHE A 72 -4.45 -5.26 -12.33
C PHE A 72 -3.31 -4.22 -12.40
N GLY A 73 -2.16 -4.55 -11.84
CA GLY A 73 -1.07 -3.61 -11.58
C GLY A 73 0.09 -4.24 -10.80
N GLY A 74 0.57 -3.57 -9.76
CA GLY A 74 1.72 -4.00 -8.94
C GLY A 74 2.81 -2.95 -8.93
N GLN A 75 4.05 -3.32 -9.22
CA GLN A 75 5.09 -2.30 -9.51
C GLN A 75 4.60 -1.33 -10.58
N GLY A 76 4.72 -0.03 -10.32
CA GLY A 76 4.25 1.04 -11.20
C GLY A 76 2.86 1.57 -10.85
N THR A 77 2.09 0.91 -9.98
CA THR A 77 0.73 1.37 -9.62
C THR A 77 0.76 2.62 -8.73
N MET A 78 1.64 2.67 -7.72
CA MET A 78 1.78 3.77 -6.74
C MET A 78 3.21 3.89 -6.19
N ASN A 79 4.21 4.09 -7.05
CA ASN A 79 5.62 4.10 -6.62
C ASN A 79 6.04 5.34 -5.80
N VAL A 80 5.30 6.43 -5.95
CA VAL A 80 5.50 7.68 -5.21
C VAL A 80 4.22 8.05 -4.49
N ASN A 81 4.32 8.90 -3.48
CA ASN A 81 3.16 9.36 -2.73
C ASN A 81 2.19 10.07 -3.68
N SER A 82 0.96 9.59 -3.72
CA SER A 82 -0.06 10.00 -4.68
C SER A 82 -1.32 10.57 -4.04
N TRP A 83 -1.26 10.92 -2.75
CA TRP A 83 -2.35 11.57 -2.04
C TRP A 83 -2.62 12.99 -2.57
N SER A 84 -3.90 13.36 -2.66
CA SER A 84 -4.29 14.75 -2.82
C SER A 84 -3.96 15.56 -1.57
N PRO A 85 -3.61 16.87 -1.71
CA PRO A 85 -3.34 17.74 -0.55
C PRO A 85 -4.49 17.84 0.45
N ASP A 86 -5.74 17.63 -0.01
CA ASP A 86 -6.94 17.66 0.83
C ASP A 86 -7.24 16.33 1.56
N ASN A 87 -6.41 15.30 1.38
CA ASN A 87 -6.52 13.97 2.01
C ASN A 87 -7.73 13.14 1.59
N ARG A 88 -8.39 13.49 0.48
CA ARG A 88 -9.64 12.82 0.05
C ARG A 88 -9.43 11.79 -1.03
N THR A 89 -8.41 11.95 -1.86
CA THR A 89 -8.20 11.09 -3.03
C THR A 89 -6.75 10.66 -3.14
N ILE A 90 -6.55 9.60 -3.92
CA ILE A 90 -5.25 9.03 -4.22
C ILE A 90 -5.22 8.74 -5.72
N ALA A 91 -4.15 9.12 -6.40
CA ALA A 91 -3.93 8.75 -7.79
C ALA A 91 -3.24 7.37 -7.87
N PHE A 92 -3.62 6.55 -8.83
CA PHE A 92 -3.00 5.24 -9.08
C PHE A 92 -3.08 4.87 -10.55
N VAL A 93 -2.25 3.93 -10.97
CA VAL A 93 -2.23 3.40 -12.34
C VAL A 93 -2.66 1.93 -12.36
N SER A 94 -3.57 1.61 -13.28
CA SER A 94 -3.94 0.25 -13.67
C SER A 94 -3.94 0.15 -15.20
N TYR A 95 -3.66 -1.03 -15.72
CA TYR A 95 -3.51 -1.27 -17.15
C TYR A 95 -3.99 -2.67 -17.53
N ARG A 96 -3.96 -2.98 -18.83
CA ARG A 96 -4.20 -4.31 -19.37
C ARG A 96 -3.06 -4.71 -20.28
N LEU A 97 -2.69 -5.98 -20.26
CA LEU A 97 -1.73 -6.52 -21.22
C LEU A 97 -2.39 -6.62 -22.59
N LYS A 98 -1.62 -6.34 -23.65
CA LYS A 98 -2.07 -6.63 -25.01
C LYS A 98 -2.09 -8.14 -25.19
N SER A 99 -3.24 -8.66 -25.63
CA SER A 99 -3.43 -10.02 -26.11
C SER A 99 -2.90 -10.18 -27.53
#